data_AF-A0A1W2F7S3-F1
#
_entry.id   AF-A0A1W2F7S3-F1
#
_cell.length_a   1.000
_cell.length_b   1.000
_cell.length_c   1.000
_cell.angle_alpha   90.00
_cell.angle_beta   90.00
_cell.angle_gamma   90.00
#
_symmetry.space_group_name_H-M   'P 1'
#
loop_
_entity.id
_entity.type
_entity.pdbx_description
1 polymer ?
#
loop_
_entity_poly.entity_id
_entity_poly.type
_entity_poly.pdbx_seq_one_letter_code
_entity_poly.pdbx_strand_id
1 'polypeptide(L)'
;MNILDIEPLIRKHTRSKSEDIKSQAWLAVVQAFAYYNSAKGVPPPGYVESRVKFAVWNALKKEYQLANREDIECCLEDQPDHTDVTGVVELKLLGKGFARG
;
A
#
# COMPACT_ATOMS: atom_id res chain seq x y z
N MET A 1 -17.03 -13.92 -16.99
CA MET A 1 -15.80 -14.06 -16.19
C MET A 1 -16.03 -15.24 -15.29
N ASN A 2 -15.31 -16.35 -15.50
CA ASN A 2 -15.44 -17.52 -14.66
C ASN A 2 -14.64 -17.29 -13.38
N ILE A 3 -15.09 -17.88 -12.27
CA ILE A 3 -14.32 -17.88 -11.00
C ILE A 3 -12.91 -18.44 -11.21
N LEU A 4 -12.76 -19.35 -12.19
CA LEU A 4 -11.50 -19.95 -12.61
C LEU A 4 -10.49 -18.95 -13.20
N ASP A 5 -10.94 -17.75 -13.64
CA ASP A 5 -10.07 -16.70 -14.19
C ASP A 5 -9.49 -15.77 -13.10
N ILE A 6 -9.99 -15.87 -11.86
CA ILE A 6 -9.66 -14.96 -10.76
C ILE A 6 -8.36 -15.36 -10.06
N GLU A 7 -8.18 -16.66 -9.84
CA GLU A 7 -6.97 -17.19 -9.21
C GLU A 7 -5.68 -16.82 -9.98
N PRO A 8 -5.58 -16.98 -11.32
CA PRO A 8 -4.41 -16.54 -12.06
C PRO A 8 -4.21 -15.01 -12.01
N LEU A 9 -5.30 -14.23 -11.94
CA LEU A 9 -5.23 -12.77 -11.76
C LEU A 9 -4.62 -12.39 -10.41
N ILE A 10 -5.06 -13.04 -9.33
CA ILE A 10 -4.49 -12.83 -7.99
C ILE A 10 -3.02 -13.23 -7.98
N ARG A 11 -2.68 -14.39 -8.51
CA ARG A 11 -1.29 -14.88 -8.58
C ARG A 11 -0.37 -13.97 -9.42
N LYS A 12 -0.89 -13.36 -10.49
CA LYS A 12 -0.16 -12.38 -11.32
C LYS A 12 0.24 -11.15 -10.53
N HIS A 13 -0.62 -10.68 -9.63
CA HIS A 13 -0.37 -9.46 -8.85
C HIS A 13 0.28 -9.73 -7.49
N THR A 14 0.08 -10.92 -6.92
CA THR A 14 0.68 -11.35 -5.66
C THR A 14 1.89 -12.24 -5.92
N ARG A 15 3.00 -11.62 -6.36
CA ARG A 15 4.31 -12.32 -6.39
C ARG A 15 4.83 -12.62 -4.99
N SER A 16 4.41 -11.84 -3.99
CA SER A 16 4.72 -12.06 -2.59
C SER A 16 3.99 -13.31 -2.08
N LYS A 17 4.69 -14.12 -1.25
CA LYS A 17 4.07 -15.25 -0.54
C LYS A 17 3.20 -14.80 0.64
N SER A 18 3.21 -13.50 0.98
CA SER A 18 2.42 -12.93 2.06
C SER A 18 0.94 -13.30 1.90
N GLU A 19 0.42 -14.01 2.90
CA GLU A 19 -0.98 -14.41 2.97
C GLU A 19 -1.90 -13.19 3.13
N ASP A 20 -1.41 -12.14 3.79
CA ASP A 20 -2.12 -10.86 3.91
C ASP A 20 -2.31 -10.18 2.56
N ILE A 21 -1.29 -10.17 1.71
CA ILE A 21 -1.43 -9.60 0.36
C ILE A 21 -2.42 -10.41 -0.48
N LYS A 22 -2.47 -11.74 -0.31
CA LYS A 22 -3.46 -12.60 -1.00
C LYS A 22 -4.88 -12.37 -0.48
N SER A 23 -5.06 -12.24 0.83
CA SER A 23 -6.38 -11.98 1.43
C SER A 23 -6.92 -10.62 0.97
N GLN A 24 -6.07 -9.60 0.88
CA GLN A 24 -6.42 -8.29 0.32
C GLN A 24 -6.82 -8.38 -1.15
N ALA A 25 -6.13 -9.20 -1.95
CA ALA A 25 -6.49 -9.41 -3.36
C ALA A 25 -7.88 -10.06 -3.49
N TRP A 26 -8.19 -11.08 -2.69
CA TRP A 26 -9.51 -11.73 -2.66
C TRP A 26 -10.61 -10.78 -2.17
N LEU A 27 -10.35 -9.99 -1.14
CA LEU A 27 -11.29 -8.97 -0.66
C LEU A 27 -11.62 -7.97 -1.76
N ALA A 28 -10.62 -7.52 -2.51
CA ALA A 28 -10.80 -6.59 -3.62
C ALA A 28 -11.65 -7.18 -4.75
N VAL A 29 -11.54 -8.47 -5.02
CA VAL A 29 -12.42 -9.18 -5.97
C VAL A 29 -13.87 -9.13 -5.49
N VAL A 30 -14.13 -9.52 -4.24
CA VAL A 30 -15.49 -9.55 -3.68
C VAL A 30 -16.11 -8.15 -3.71
N GLN A 31 -15.35 -7.13 -3.30
CA GLN A 31 -15.79 -5.74 -3.37
C GLN A 31 -16.02 -5.27 -4.82
N ALA A 32 -15.17 -5.68 -5.76
CA ALA A 32 -15.35 -5.32 -7.15
C ALA A 32 -16.66 -5.90 -7.73
N PHE A 33 -17.04 -7.12 -7.36
CA PHE A 33 -18.33 -7.68 -7.74
C PHE A 33 -19.50 -7.00 -7.04
N ALA A 34 -19.37 -6.73 -5.73
CA ALA A 34 -20.44 -6.10 -4.94
C ALA A 34 -20.77 -4.66 -5.40
N TYR A 35 -19.76 -3.90 -5.84
CA TYR A 35 -19.91 -2.49 -6.23
C TYR A 35 -19.86 -2.27 -7.74
N TYR A 36 -19.87 -3.33 -8.56
CA TYR A 36 -19.86 -3.19 -10.01
C TYR A 36 -21.14 -2.50 -10.49
N ASN A 37 -20.98 -1.47 -11.32
CA ASN A 37 -22.09 -0.76 -11.96
C ASN A 37 -21.88 -0.76 -13.48
N SER A 38 -22.76 -1.48 -14.19
CA SER A 38 -22.74 -1.61 -15.64
C SER A 38 -23.02 -0.30 -16.38
N ALA A 39 -23.73 0.65 -15.76
CA ALA A 39 -24.02 1.95 -16.35
C ALA A 39 -22.77 2.84 -16.54
N LYS A 40 -21.65 2.48 -15.90
CA LYS A 40 -20.37 3.20 -16.06
C LYS A 40 -19.57 2.81 -17.31
N GLY A 41 -20.08 1.88 -18.13
CA GLY A 41 -19.49 1.54 -19.43
C GLY A 41 -18.18 0.74 -19.36
N VAL A 42 -17.73 0.32 -18.17
CA VAL A 42 -16.51 -0.49 -18.01
C VAL A 42 -16.88 -1.97 -18.04
N PRO A 43 -16.24 -2.79 -18.89
CA PRO A 43 -16.44 -4.24 -18.87
C PRO A 43 -16.10 -4.83 -17.49
N PRO A 44 -16.91 -5.77 -16.96
CA PRO A 44 -16.68 -6.35 -15.64
C PRO A 44 -15.26 -6.88 -15.41
N PRO A 45 -14.62 -7.60 -16.38
CA PRO A 45 -13.27 -8.11 -16.19
C PRO A 45 -12.21 -7.02 -15.98
N GLY A 46 -12.26 -5.95 -16.78
CA GLY A 46 -11.31 -4.84 -16.66
C GLY A 46 -11.50 -4.05 -15.36
N TYR A 47 -12.73 -3.95 -14.86
CA TYR A 47 -13.02 -3.33 -13.58
C TYR A 47 -12.42 -4.15 -12.42
N VAL A 48 -12.65 -5.47 -12.41
CA VAL A 48 -12.12 -6.38 -11.38
C VAL A 48 -10.59 -6.39 -11.40
N GLU A 49 -9.95 -6.53 -12.57
CA GLU A 49 -8.48 -6.49 -12.69
C GLU A 49 -7.89 -5.18 -12.14
N SER A 50 -8.50 -4.04 -12.48
CA SER A 50 -8.05 -2.75 -11.97
C SER A 50 -8.15 -2.66 -10.44
N ARG A 51 -9.27 -3.11 -9.86
CA ARG A 51 -9.46 -3.10 -8.40
C ARG A 51 -8.45 -3.98 -7.67
N VAL A 52 -8.23 -5.20 -8.15
CA VAL A 52 -7.26 -6.14 -7.58
C VAL A 52 -5.85 -5.57 -7.67
N LYS A 53 -5.45 -5.01 -8.83
CA LYS A 53 -4.13 -4.40 -9.01
C LYS A 53 -3.88 -3.26 -8.01
N PHE A 54 -4.83 -2.35 -7.85
CA PHE A 54 -4.68 -1.22 -6.94
C PHE A 54 -4.70 -1.64 -5.46
N ALA A 55 -5.54 -2.61 -5.09
CA ALA A 55 -5.56 -3.13 -3.73
C ALA A 55 -4.22 -3.77 -3.33
N VAL A 56 -3.68 -4.63 -4.20
CA VAL A 56 -2.38 -5.27 -3.97
C VAL A 56 -1.24 -4.23 -3.93
N TRP A 57 -1.24 -3.26 -4.84
CA TRP A 57 -0.25 -2.19 -4.85
C TRP A 57 -0.27 -1.38 -3.55
N ASN A 58 -1.45 -1.02 -3.05
CA ASN A 58 -1.58 -0.26 -1.81
C ASN A 58 -1.15 -1.08 -0.60
N ALA A 59 -1.47 -2.38 -0.57
CA ALA A 59 -1.05 -3.27 0.51
C ALA A 59 0.48 -3.44 0.55
N LEU A 60 1.13 -3.66 -0.59
CA LEU A 60 2.60 -3.72 -0.69
C LEU A 60 3.25 -2.39 -0.31
N LYS A 61 2.65 -1.26 -0.73
CA LYS A 61 3.14 0.07 -0.34
C LYS A 61 3.04 0.28 1.17
N LYS A 62 1.97 -0.22 1.80
CA LYS A 62 1.79 -0.15 3.26
C LYS A 62 2.83 -1.03 3.98
N GLU A 63 3.04 -2.27 3.54
CA GLU A 63 4.10 -3.13 4.09
C GLU A 63 5.48 -2.46 3.97
N TYR A 64 5.79 -1.89 2.81
CA TYR A 64 7.05 -1.16 2.60
C TYR A 64 7.15 0.06 3.52
N GLN A 65 6.09 0.85 3.67
CA GLN A 65 6.10 2.00 4.57
C GLN A 65 6.24 1.60 6.04
N LEU A 66 5.63 0.49 6.46
CA LEU A 66 5.77 -0.04 7.81
C LEU A 66 7.19 -0.54 8.05
N ALA A 67 7.78 -1.31 7.14
CA ALA A 67 9.17 -1.76 7.27
C ALA A 67 10.16 -0.58 7.39
N ASN A 68 10.02 0.45 6.56
CA ASN A 68 10.87 1.66 6.65
C ASN A 68 10.51 2.58 7.83
N ARG A 69 9.37 2.37 8.49
CA ARG A 69 8.95 3.11 9.68
C ARG A 69 9.37 2.40 10.95
N GLU A 70 9.38 1.07 10.96
CA GLU A 70 9.93 0.24 12.04
C GLU A 70 11.44 0.50 12.21
N ASP A 71 12.15 0.83 11.12
CA ASP A 71 13.53 1.34 11.19
C ASP A 71 13.64 2.70 11.94
N ILE A 72 12.57 3.48 12.01
CA ILE A 72 12.51 4.76 12.75
C ILE A 72 11.98 4.53 14.17
N GLU A 73 11.09 3.57 14.37
CA GLU A 73 10.48 3.27 15.66
C GLU A 73 11.47 2.54 16.59
N CYS A 74 12.35 1.67 16.07
CA CYS A 74 13.50 1.15 16.84
C CYS A 74 14.50 2.24 17.27
N CYS A 75 14.57 3.38 16.57
CA CYS A 75 15.43 4.51 16.95
C CYS A 75 14.80 5.44 18.00
N LEU A 76 13.55 5.22 18.40
CA LEU A 76 12.80 6.08 19.33
C LEU A 76 12.53 5.41 20.68
N GLU A 77 12.85 4.12 20.87
CA GLU A 77 12.70 3.44 22.17
C GLU A 77 13.85 3.75 23.15
N ASP A 78 14.89 4.47 22.73
CA ASP A 78 16.04 4.89 23.56
C ASP A 78 16.07 6.40 23.86
N GLN A 79 14.93 7.10 23.87
CA GLN A 79 14.90 8.49 24.33
C GLN A 79 14.39 8.58 25.78
N PRO A 80 15.26 8.92 26.77
CA PRO A 80 14.82 9.17 28.12
C PRO A 80 13.88 10.37 28.17
N ASP A 81 12.87 10.21 29.02
CA ASP A 81 11.86 11.20 29.39
C ASP A 81 12.50 12.57 29.64
N HIS A 82 11.89 13.61 29.09
CA HIS A 82 12.36 14.99 28.94
C HIS A 82 13.33 15.23 27.77
N THR A 83 12.82 15.86 26.69
CA THR A 83 13.20 17.24 26.31
C THR A 83 12.24 17.78 25.24
N ASP A 84 11.69 18.96 25.54
CA ASP A 84 11.05 19.97 24.70
C ASP A 84 10.93 19.70 23.18
N VAL A 85 9.68 19.55 22.71
CA VAL A 85 9.29 19.20 21.32
C VAL A 85 9.50 20.32 20.30
N THR A 86 10.14 21.43 20.68
CA THR A 86 10.17 22.65 19.87
C THR A 86 11.37 22.72 18.89
N GLY A 87 12.35 21.81 18.98
CA GLY A 87 13.57 21.86 18.14
C GLY A 87 13.56 21.01 16.85
N VAL A 88 12.66 20.04 16.70
CA VAL A 88 12.78 19.02 15.63
C VAL A 88 12.23 19.51 14.27
N VAL A 89 11.41 20.56 14.27
CA VAL A 89 10.81 21.09 13.03
C VAL A 89 11.83 21.88 12.17
N GLU A 90 12.88 22.45 12.77
CA GLU A 90 13.86 23.27 12.04
C GLU A 90 14.86 22.46 11.20
N LEU A 91 15.14 21.20 11.54
CA LEU A 91 16.12 20.39 10.79
C LEU A 91 15.62 19.88 9.43
N LYS A 92 14.31 19.94 9.16
CA LYS A 92 13.74 19.53 7.86
C LYS A 92 13.60 20.65 6.83
N LEU A 93 13.77 21.92 7.24
CA LEU A 93 13.68 23.06 6.32
C LEU A 93 15.04 23.58 5.82
N LEU A 94 16.16 23.19 6.44
CA LEU A 94 17.51 23.57 5.99
C LEU A 94 18.19 22.57 5.03
N GLY A 95 17.64 21.36 4.86
CA GLY A 95 18.24 20.32 3.99
C GLY A 95 17.92 20.40 2.50
N LYS A 96 17.18 21.42 2.03
CA LYS A 96 16.72 21.53 0.64
C LYS A 96 17.16 22.80 -0.08
N GLY A 97 18.30 23.35 0.30
CA GLY A 97 18.77 24.61 -0.26
C GLY A 97 20.28 24.80 -0.30
N PHE A 98 21.10 23.80 -0.66
CA PHE A 98 22.45 24.09 -1.17
C PHE A 98 23.12 22.89 -1.87
N ALA A 99 23.06 22.87 -3.20
CA ALA A 99 24.04 22.18 -4.05
C ALA A 99 24.13 22.93 -5.38
N ARG A 100 24.69 24.14 -5.34
CA ARG A 100 25.45 24.71 -6.45
C ARG A 100 26.92 24.50 -6.10
N GLY A 101 27.64 23.88 -7.02
CA GLY A 101 29.09 23.64 -6.97
C GLY A 101 29.45 22.92 -8.26
#